data_AF-A0A812VX52-F1
#
_entry.id   AF-A0A812VX52-F1
#
_cell.length_a   1.000
_cell.length_b   1.000
_cell.length_c   1.000
_cell.angle_alpha   90.00
_cell.angle_beta   90.00
_cell.angle_gamma   90.00
#
_symmetry.space_group_name_H-M   'P 1'
#
loop_
_entity.id
_entity.type
_entity.pdbx_description
1 polymer ?
#
loop_
_entity_poly.entity_id
_entity_poly.type
_entity_poly.pdbx_seq_one_letter_code
_entity_poly.pdbx_strand_id
1 'polypeptide(L)'
;MRRLQTKLSVCEPPAKQQQAFFLQHIAAAHGRALSAPGGRVGGESDQLDLLHACCPEKHPRLSECLERLQLVSLGSFCGVKFSLQRLGLGTAHLPFDWIRTTQDGVERFLETNFSEYFFVASRLQIEPAALTVHRGAHHSFWHDDVSDITVRDKLRRRVARFLDLAANFPTQSRDFLFVRSCACTSELHRAEELYSALEERFSCRGQTKSPRVLLAIIIDGQVQRQGPIYHASLPGLIFFTQEQPSEEDATDGQAYSWAIAAACETALEESTE
;
A
#
# COMPACT_ATOMS: atom_id res chain seq x y z
N MET A 1 43.92 -47.93 -29.62
CA MET A 1 42.88 -47.48 -28.68
C MET A 1 43.01 -45.97 -28.46
N ARG A 2 42.19 -45.14 -29.13
CA ARG A 2 42.10 -43.69 -28.88
C ARG A 2 40.86 -43.42 -28.03
N ARG A 3 41.04 -42.89 -26.81
CA ARG A 3 39.93 -42.44 -25.95
C ARG A 3 39.42 -41.09 -26.47
N LEU A 4 38.16 -41.05 -26.88
CA LEU A 4 37.41 -39.82 -27.11
C LEU A 4 37.08 -39.19 -25.75
N GLN A 5 37.65 -38.03 -25.45
CA GLN A 5 37.22 -37.18 -24.34
C GLN A 5 36.14 -36.23 -24.86
N THR A 6 34.89 -36.52 -24.52
CA THR A 6 33.75 -35.61 -24.73
C THR A 6 33.84 -34.48 -23.71
N LYS A 7 34.18 -33.27 -24.16
CA LYS A 7 34.05 -32.05 -23.35
C LYS A 7 32.56 -31.69 -23.25
N LEU A 8 31.95 -31.99 -22.10
CA LEU A 8 30.66 -31.43 -21.72
C LEU A 8 30.86 -29.95 -21.37
N SER A 9 30.44 -29.07 -22.26
CA SER A 9 30.32 -27.63 -22.00
C SER A 9 29.12 -27.42 -21.08
N VAL A 10 29.36 -27.19 -19.79
CA VAL A 10 28.32 -26.79 -18.85
C VAL A 10 27.98 -25.34 -19.17
N CYS A 11 26.87 -25.10 -19.86
CA CYS A 11 26.32 -23.76 -20.00
C CYS A 11 25.86 -23.28 -18.63
N GLU A 12 26.53 -22.25 -18.10
CA GLU A 12 26.02 -21.57 -16.91
C GLU A 12 24.67 -20.92 -17.23
N PRO A 13 23.66 -21.10 -16.37
CA PRO A 13 22.37 -20.46 -16.58
C PRO A 13 22.51 -18.93 -16.48
N PRO A 14 21.72 -18.16 -17.24
CA PRO A 14 21.73 -16.70 -17.18
C PRO A 14 21.52 -16.18 -15.74
N ALA A 15 22.14 -15.05 -15.40
CA ALA A 15 22.18 -14.49 -14.04
C ALA A 15 20.81 -14.40 -13.33
N LYS A 16 19.72 -14.12 -14.07
CA LYS A 16 18.34 -14.12 -13.53
C LYS A 16 17.86 -15.50 -13.07
N GLN A 17 18.24 -16.58 -13.76
CA GLN A 17 17.93 -17.96 -13.33
C GLN A 17 18.74 -18.36 -12.09
N GLN A 18 19.99 -17.91 -11.99
CA GLN A 18 20.81 -18.15 -10.79
C GLN A 18 20.23 -17.45 -9.56
N GLN A 19 19.77 -16.19 -9.70
CA GLN A 19 19.13 -15.44 -8.62
C GLN A 19 17.82 -16.10 -8.16
N ALA A 20 16.98 -16.55 -9.09
CA ALA A 20 15.74 -17.27 -8.75
C ALA A 20 16.02 -18.59 -8.01
N PHE A 21 17.02 -19.36 -8.48
CA PHE A 21 17.43 -20.61 -7.83
C PHE A 21 17.99 -20.36 -6.43
N PHE A 22 18.75 -19.27 -6.25
CA PHE A 22 19.30 -18.86 -4.97
C PHE A 22 18.22 -18.44 -3.97
N LEU A 23 17.26 -17.60 -4.38
CA LEU A 23 16.12 -17.22 -3.56
C LEU A 23 15.26 -18.45 -3.19
N GLN A 24 15.07 -19.38 -4.13
CA GLN A 24 14.35 -20.63 -3.88
C GLN A 24 15.10 -21.55 -2.89
N HIS A 25 16.43 -21.62 -3.00
CA HIS A 25 17.28 -22.38 -2.07
C HIS A 25 17.25 -21.79 -0.67
N ILE A 26 17.42 -20.47 -0.53
CA ILE A 26 17.30 -19.77 0.77
C ILE A 26 15.90 -19.96 1.33
N ALA A 27 14.86 -19.82 0.49
CA ALA A 27 13.47 -20.05 0.90
C ALA A 27 13.24 -21.45 1.48
N ALA A 28 13.86 -22.47 0.88
CA ALA A 28 13.77 -23.86 1.33
C ALA A 28 14.60 -24.14 2.58
N ALA A 29 15.79 -23.55 2.72
CA ALA A 29 16.71 -23.80 3.81
C ALA A 29 16.43 -22.95 5.07
N HIS A 30 15.90 -21.74 4.90
CA HIS A 30 15.81 -20.72 5.95
C HIS A 30 14.42 -20.09 6.11
N GLY A 31 13.42 -20.54 5.34
CA GLY A 31 12.12 -19.88 5.25
C GLY A 31 12.10 -18.75 4.21
N ARG A 32 10.92 -18.19 3.92
CA ARG A 32 10.67 -17.31 2.74
C ARG A 32 11.70 -16.16 2.62
N ALA A 33 12.45 -16.13 1.51
CA ALA A 33 13.30 -15.02 1.10
C ALA A 33 12.64 -14.26 -0.06
N LEU A 34 12.47 -12.94 0.08
CA LEU A 34 11.61 -12.14 -0.82
C LEU A 34 12.37 -11.07 -1.62
N SER A 35 13.66 -10.84 -1.36
CA SER A 35 14.50 -9.97 -2.18
C SER A 35 15.98 -10.29 -2.06
N ALA A 36 16.75 -9.83 -3.04
CA ALA A 36 18.21 -9.70 -2.96
C ALA A 36 18.54 -8.19 -2.89
N PRO A 37 19.58 -7.76 -2.16
CA PRO A 37 19.99 -6.36 -2.11
C PRO A 37 20.16 -5.76 -3.51
N GLY A 38 19.54 -4.61 -3.78
CA GLY A 38 19.65 -3.88 -5.06
C GLY A 38 18.77 -4.39 -6.21
N GLY A 39 17.95 -5.42 -6.01
CA GLY A 39 16.96 -5.85 -7.00
C GLY A 39 15.66 -5.05 -6.90
N ARG A 40 15.09 -4.60 -8.04
CA ARG A 40 13.71 -4.09 -8.06
C ARG A 40 12.78 -5.17 -7.53
N VAL A 41 12.03 -4.86 -6.47
CA VAL A 41 11.02 -5.78 -5.93
C VAL A 41 9.86 -5.85 -6.92
N GLY A 42 9.86 -6.91 -7.73
CA GLY A 42 8.74 -7.30 -8.57
C GLY A 42 8.03 -8.50 -7.96
N GLY A 43 6.73 -8.65 -8.23
CA GLY A 43 5.96 -9.78 -7.75
C GLY A 43 4.47 -9.50 -7.76
N GLU A 44 3.71 -10.57 -7.56
CA GLU A 44 2.27 -10.50 -7.33
C GLU A 44 1.98 -9.90 -5.96
N SER A 45 0.83 -9.26 -5.79
CA SER A 45 0.47 -8.59 -4.53
C SER A 45 0.58 -9.48 -3.28
N ASP A 46 0.29 -10.79 -3.39
CA ASP A 46 0.42 -11.72 -2.25
C ASP A 46 1.87 -11.97 -1.83
N GLN A 47 2.82 -11.88 -2.77
CA GLN A 47 4.25 -11.99 -2.48
C GLN A 47 4.75 -10.72 -1.78
N LEU A 48 4.31 -9.56 -2.29
CA LEU A 48 4.65 -8.25 -1.73
C LEU A 48 4.07 -8.03 -0.34
N ASP A 49 2.90 -8.61 -0.07
CA ASP A 49 2.23 -8.58 1.23
C ASP A 49 3.07 -9.17 2.38
N LEU A 50 4.15 -9.88 2.06
CA LEU A 50 5.03 -10.52 3.04
C LEU A 50 6.42 -9.90 3.12
N LEU A 51 6.75 -8.95 2.23
CA LEU A 51 8.11 -8.45 2.04
C LEU A 51 8.76 -7.96 3.35
N HIS A 52 8.01 -7.21 4.15
CA HIS A 52 8.51 -6.61 5.40
C HIS A 52 7.97 -7.28 6.66
N ALA A 53 7.39 -8.49 6.56
CA ALA A 53 6.85 -9.19 7.74
C ALA A 53 7.92 -9.44 8.82
N CYS A 54 9.19 -9.53 8.43
CA CYS A 54 10.34 -9.75 9.32
C CYS A 54 11.20 -8.49 9.53
N CYS A 55 10.73 -7.30 9.16
CA CYS A 55 11.54 -6.09 9.33
C CYS A 55 11.80 -5.82 10.83
N PRO A 56 13.06 -5.59 11.24
CA PRO A 56 13.40 -5.28 12.64
C PRO A 56 12.98 -3.85 13.02
N GLU A 57 13.01 -2.93 12.06
CA GLU A 57 12.62 -1.53 12.26
C GLU A 57 11.10 -1.42 12.26
N LYS A 58 10.52 -1.31 13.45
CA LYS A 58 9.06 -1.18 13.65
C LYS A 58 8.72 0.19 14.21
N HIS A 59 7.46 0.58 14.08
CA HIS A 59 6.96 1.78 14.74
C HIS A 59 7.20 1.70 16.27
N PRO A 60 7.73 2.75 16.92
CA PRO A 60 8.02 2.71 18.37
C PRO A 60 6.82 2.36 19.24
N ARG A 61 5.62 2.84 18.86
CA ARG A 61 4.34 2.57 19.53
C ARG A 61 3.48 1.54 18.79
N LEU A 62 4.10 0.55 18.13
CA LEU A 62 3.39 -0.41 17.27
C LEU A 62 2.19 -1.06 17.96
N SER A 63 2.35 -1.59 19.17
CA SER A 63 1.27 -2.26 19.89
C SER A 63 0.05 -1.36 20.11
N GLU A 64 0.30 -0.11 20.51
CA GLU A 64 -0.75 0.86 20.74
C GLU A 64 -1.44 1.29 19.44
N CYS A 65 -0.66 1.49 18.36
CA CYS A 65 -1.22 1.75 17.04
C CYS A 65 -2.14 0.61 16.60
N LEU A 66 -1.71 -0.64 16.74
CA LEU A 66 -2.52 -1.81 16.36
C LEU A 66 -3.74 -2.01 17.25
N GLU A 67 -3.70 -1.56 18.51
CA GLU A 67 -4.83 -1.63 19.43
C GLU A 67 -5.89 -0.57 19.12
N ARG A 68 -5.47 0.66 18.78
CA ARG A 68 -6.33 1.85 18.73
C ARG A 68 -6.65 2.34 17.32
N LEU A 69 -5.83 1.99 16.32
CA LEU A 69 -5.96 2.48 14.95
C LEU A 69 -6.21 1.33 13.97
N GLN A 70 -7.08 1.59 13.00
CA GLN A 70 -7.22 0.84 11.77
C GLN A 70 -6.59 1.65 10.65
N LEU A 71 -5.36 1.29 10.27
CA LEU A 71 -4.66 1.95 9.18
C LEU A 71 -5.11 1.42 7.83
N VAL A 72 -5.30 2.34 6.88
CA VAL A 72 -5.79 2.01 5.53
C VAL A 72 -5.05 2.85 4.49
N SER A 73 -4.33 2.19 3.58
CA SER A 73 -3.84 2.87 2.37
C SER A 73 -5.02 3.19 1.44
N LEU A 74 -5.02 4.37 0.84
CA LEU A 74 -5.96 4.76 -0.22
C LEU A 74 -5.33 4.72 -1.62
N GLY A 75 -4.17 4.07 -1.76
CA GLY A 75 -3.51 3.85 -3.04
C GLY A 75 -2.67 5.04 -3.45
N SER A 76 -2.91 5.57 -4.65
CA SER A 76 -2.02 6.52 -5.37
C SER A 76 -0.66 5.94 -5.77
N PHE A 77 0.08 5.37 -4.81
CA PHE A 77 1.36 4.72 -5.05
C PHE A 77 1.59 3.55 -4.06
N CYS A 78 2.15 2.43 -4.55
CA CYS A 78 2.39 1.23 -3.74
C CYS A 78 3.40 1.46 -2.60
N GLY A 79 4.22 2.52 -2.69
CA GLY A 79 5.14 2.92 -1.62
C GLY A 79 4.44 3.16 -0.27
N VAL A 80 3.16 3.58 -0.26
CA VAL A 80 2.39 3.77 0.98
C VAL A 80 2.22 2.44 1.70
N LYS A 81 1.83 1.39 0.97
CA LYS A 81 1.69 0.05 1.53
C LYS A 81 3.02 -0.51 2.02
N PHE A 82 4.08 -0.39 1.22
CA PHE A 82 5.40 -0.83 1.65
C PHE A 82 5.83 -0.13 2.95
N SER A 83 5.58 1.17 3.07
CA SER A 83 5.89 1.95 4.26
C SER A 83 5.08 1.53 5.49
N LEU A 84 3.79 1.23 5.32
CA LEU A 84 2.96 0.64 6.38
C LEU A 84 3.52 -0.72 6.83
N GLN A 85 3.89 -1.60 5.89
CA GLN A 85 4.42 -2.92 6.23
C GLN A 85 5.76 -2.83 6.94
N ARG A 86 6.66 -1.93 6.47
CA ARG A 86 7.96 -1.69 7.10
C ARG A 86 7.78 -1.31 8.57
N LEU A 87 6.87 -0.39 8.85
CA LEU A 87 6.54 0.03 10.22
C LEU A 87 5.85 -1.05 11.07
N GLY A 88 5.53 -2.22 10.50
CA GLY A 88 4.76 -3.29 11.16
C GLY A 88 3.24 -3.05 11.21
N LEU A 89 2.76 -1.99 10.56
CA LEU A 89 1.36 -1.53 10.58
C LEU A 89 0.54 -2.08 9.41
N GLY A 90 1.18 -2.61 8.37
CA GLY A 90 0.55 -3.04 7.11
C GLY A 90 -0.09 -4.44 7.13
N THR A 91 -0.62 -4.90 8.25
CA THR A 91 -1.13 -6.29 8.42
C THR A 91 -2.40 -6.60 7.64
N ALA A 92 -3.24 -5.60 7.38
CA ALA A 92 -4.45 -5.77 6.58
C ALA A 92 -4.12 -5.75 5.08
N HIS A 93 -4.67 -6.68 4.29
CA HIS A 93 -4.58 -6.65 2.83
C HIS A 93 -5.87 -6.04 2.25
N LEU A 94 -5.77 -4.80 1.79
CA LEU A 94 -6.91 -3.97 1.39
C LEU A 94 -6.86 -3.68 -0.12
N PRO A 95 -7.96 -3.26 -0.75
CA PRO A 95 -8.04 -3.18 -2.21
C PRO A 95 -7.08 -2.14 -2.78
N PHE A 96 -6.79 -1.08 -2.03
CA PHE A 96 -5.95 0.02 -2.49
C PHE A 96 -4.45 -0.20 -2.33
N ASP A 97 -4.03 -1.24 -1.60
CA ASP A 97 -2.64 -1.44 -1.17
C ASP A 97 -1.62 -1.48 -2.33
N TRP A 98 -1.99 -2.13 -3.43
CA TRP A 98 -1.06 -2.47 -4.53
C TRP A 98 -1.52 -1.91 -5.89
N ILE A 99 -2.40 -0.92 -5.86
CA ILE A 99 -2.90 -0.26 -7.07
C ILE A 99 -2.57 1.22 -7.03
N ARG A 100 -2.50 1.83 -8.21
CA ARG A 100 -2.50 3.29 -8.30
C ARG A 100 -3.92 3.75 -8.55
N THR A 101 -4.39 4.71 -7.77
CA THR A 101 -5.73 5.28 -7.83
C THR A 101 -5.65 6.79 -7.85
N THR A 102 -6.46 7.41 -8.72
CA THR A 102 -6.75 8.84 -8.57
C THR A 102 -7.67 9.04 -7.37
N GLN A 103 -7.72 10.25 -6.83
CA GLN A 103 -8.67 10.58 -5.78
C GLN A 103 -10.13 10.30 -6.22
N ASP A 104 -10.51 10.74 -7.42
CA ASP A 104 -11.83 10.44 -8.02
C ASP A 104 -12.15 8.95 -8.05
N GLY A 105 -11.13 8.11 -8.23
CA GLY A 105 -11.29 6.66 -8.21
C GLY A 105 -11.65 6.16 -6.83
N VAL A 106 -11.00 6.68 -5.78
CA VAL A 106 -11.31 6.33 -4.39
C VAL A 106 -12.74 6.74 -4.07
N GLU A 107 -13.10 8.02 -4.29
CA GLU A 107 -14.45 8.53 -4.07
C GLU A 107 -15.49 7.68 -4.81
N ARG A 108 -15.29 7.45 -6.11
CA ARG A 108 -16.21 6.65 -6.93
C ARG A 108 -16.34 5.21 -6.45
N PHE A 109 -15.27 4.58 -5.97
CA PHE A 109 -15.36 3.22 -5.43
C PHE A 109 -16.11 3.17 -4.10
N LEU A 110 -15.99 4.19 -3.26
CA LEU A 110 -16.79 4.31 -2.04
C LEU A 110 -18.28 4.46 -2.39
N GLU A 111 -18.61 5.37 -3.32
CA GLU A 111 -19.97 5.64 -3.78
C GLU A 111 -20.63 4.41 -4.41
N THR A 112 -19.90 3.72 -5.28
CA THR A 112 -20.43 2.61 -6.10
C THR A 112 -20.23 1.24 -5.46
N ASN A 113 -19.80 1.18 -4.19
CA ASN A 113 -19.42 -0.05 -3.49
C ASN A 113 -18.49 -0.95 -4.33
N PHE A 114 -17.48 -0.35 -4.98
CA PHE A 114 -16.48 -1.03 -5.80
C PHE A 114 -17.04 -1.81 -7.01
N SER A 115 -18.28 -1.54 -7.46
CA SER A 115 -18.86 -2.24 -8.62
C SER A 115 -18.05 -2.04 -9.92
N GLU A 116 -17.36 -0.90 -10.03
CA GLU A 116 -16.50 -0.55 -11.17
C GLU A 116 -15.02 -0.94 -10.98
N TYR A 117 -14.67 -1.58 -9.85
CA TYR A 117 -13.29 -1.83 -9.46
C TYR A 117 -12.48 -2.66 -10.47
N PHE A 118 -13.14 -3.53 -11.25
CA PHE A 118 -12.47 -4.35 -12.26
C PHE A 118 -12.67 -3.85 -13.70
N PHE A 119 -13.11 -2.61 -13.89
CA PHE A 119 -13.31 -2.04 -15.22
C PHE A 119 -11.95 -1.59 -15.80
N VAL A 120 -11.41 -2.44 -16.68
CA VAL A 120 -10.14 -2.20 -17.37
C VAL A 120 -10.44 -1.71 -18.79
N ALA A 121 -9.92 -0.52 -19.12
CA ALA A 121 -10.05 0.10 -20.43
C ALA A 121 -8.85 -0.21 -21.36
N SER A 122 -7.66 -0.40 -20.80
CA SER A 122 -6.44 -0.66 -21.59
C SER A 122 -5.41 -1.49 -20.83
N ARG A 123 -4.43 -2.03 -21.55
CA ARG A 123 -3.25 -2.69 -21.00
C ARG A 123 -2.00 -1.99 -21.52
N LEU A 124 -1.00 -1.82 -20.66
CA LEU A 124 0.28 -1.21 -21.00
C LEU A 124 1.40 -2.17 -20.63
N GLN A 125 2.22 -2.57 -21.60
CA GLN A 125 3.47 -3.29 -21.35
C GLN A 125 4.59 -2.29 -21.06
N ILE A 126 5.26 -2.46 -19.93
CA ILE A 126 6.40 -1.64 -19.50
C ILE A 126 7.68 -2.45 -19.65
N GLU A 127 8.43 -2.15 -20.69
CA GLU A 127 9.78 -2.68 -20.93
C GLU A 127 10.84 -1.76 -20.29
N PRO A 128 11.94 -2.29 -19.72
CA PRO A 128 12.38 -3.70 -19.67
C PRO A 128 11.88 -4.48 -18.44
N ALA A 129 10.93 -3.92 -17.69
CA ALA A 129 10.43 -4.53 -16.45
C ALA A 129 9.58 -5.79 -16.69
N ALA A 130 9.26 -6.11 -17.96
CA ALA A 130 8.35 -7.19 -18.34
C ALA A 130 7.01 -7.15 -17.57
N LEU A 131 6.53 -5.93 -17.28
CA LEU A 131 5.34 -5.70 -16.48
C LEU A 131 4.16 -5.36 -17.38
N THR A 132 3.01 -6.03 -17.18
CA THR A 132 1.75 -5.65 -17.82
C THR A 132 0.86 -4.94 -16.82
N VAL A 133 0.59 -3.66 -17.07
CA VAL A 133 -0.28 -2.81 -16.24
C VAL A 133 -1.68 -2.81 -16.82
N HIS A 134 -2.69 -3.14 -16.02
CA HIS A 134 -4.10 -3.08 -16.41
C HIS A 134 -4.70 -1.77 -15.94
N ARG A 135 -5.20 -0.93 -16.85
CA ARG A 135 -5.61 0.45 -16.57
C ARG A 135 -7.10 0.63 -16.77
N GLY A 136 -7.79 1.08 -15.74
CA GLY A 136 -9.13 1.65 -15.81
C GLY A 136 -9.09 3.17 -15.98
N ALA A 137 -10.26 3.81 -15.91
CA ALA A 137 -10.36 5.27 -15.97
C ALA A 137 -9.72 5.97 -14.74
N HIS A 138 -9.89 5.38 -13.56
CA HIS A 138 -9.51 6.00 -12.28
C HIS A 138 -8.47 5.19 -11.48
N HIS A 139 -8.00 4.08 -12.02
CA HIS A 139 -7.07 3.19 -11.31
C HIS A 139 -6.24 2.34 -12.27
N SER A 140 -5.20 1.72 -11.75
CA SER A 140 -4.42 0.72 -12.48
C SER A 140 -3.84 -0.35 -11.56
N PHE A 141 -3.84 -1.59 -12.04
CA PHE A 141 -3.23 -2.75 -11.39
C PHE A 141 -1.81 -2.95 -11.91
N TRP A 142 -0.84 -2.84 -11.01
CA TRP A 142 0.60 -2.93 -11.32
C TRP A 142 1.21 -4.27 -10.95
N HIS A 143 0.58 -5.00 -10.04
CA HIS A 143 1.11 -6.25 -9.48
C HIS A 143 0.19 -7.45 -9.74
N ASP A 144 -0.93 -7.24 -10.41
CA ASP A 144 -2.00 -8.24 -10.53
C ASP A 144 -2.54 -8.27 -11.96
N ASP A 145 -2.54 -9.46 -12.58
CA ASP A 145 -3.25 -9.69 -13.84
C ASP A 145 -4.74 -9.92 -13.55
N VAL A 146 -5.53 -8.86 -13.65
CA VAL A 146 -6.98 -8.90 -13.40
C VAL A 146 -7.77 -9.53 -14.54
N SER A 147 -7.12 -10.08 -15.58
CA SER A 147 -7.75 -10.98 -16.53
C SER A 147 -7.82 -12.43 -16.01
N ASP A 148 -7.01 -12.78 -15.01
CA ASP A 148 -7.12 -14.04 -14.27
C ASP A 148 -8.26 -13.95 -13.24
N ILE A 149 -9.18 -14.92 -13.31
CA ILE A 149 -10.31 -15.03 -12.38
C ILE A 149 -9.84 -15.26 -10.93
N THR A 150 -8.77 -16.00 -10.72
CA THR A 150 -8.22 -16.30 -9.39
C THR A 150 -7.71 -15.03 -8.71
N VAL A 151 -7.03 -14.17 -9.49
CA VAL A 151 -6.58 -12.84 -9.05
C VAL A 151 -7.78 -11.95 -8.72
N ARG A 152 -8.83 -11.96 -9.55
CA ARG A 152 -10.06 -11.21 -9.26
C ARG A 152 -10.74 -11.68 -7.97
N ASP A 153 -10.82 -12.98 -7.73
CA ASP A 153 -11.41 -13.53 -6.50
C ASP A 153 -10.62 -13.13 -5.26
N LYS A 154 -9.29 -13.13 -5.35
CA LYS A 154 -8.43 -12.56 -4.31
C LYS A 154 -8.76 -11.10 -4.04
N LEU A 155 -8.79 -10.27 -5.09
CA LEU A 155 -9.05 -8.84 -4.95
C LEU A 155 -10.47 -8.56 -4.44
N ARG A 156 -11.48 -9.36 -4.83
CA ARG A 156 -12.83 -9.32 -4.27
C ARG A 156 -12.85 -9.55 -2.76
N ARG A 157 -12.05 -10.48 -2.24
CA ARG A 157 -11.92 -10.68 -0.78
C ARG A 157 -11.32 -9.46 -0.08
N ARG A 158 -10.37 -8.77 -0.72
CA ARG A 158 -9.81 -7.51 -0.18
C ARG A 158 -10.85 -6.40 -0.16
N VAL A 159 -11.63 -6.25 -1.25
CA VAL A 159 -12.77 -5.33 -1.32
C VAL A 159 -13.80 -5.65 -0.23
N ALA A 160 -14.21 -6.91 -0.08
CA ALA A 160 -15.15 -7.34 0.95
C ALA A 160 -14.65 -6.95 2.34
N ARG A 161 -13.38 -7.26 2.66
CA ARG A 161 -12.76 -6.86 3.93
C ARG A 161 -12.81 -5.36 4.18
N PHE A 162 -12.55 -4.54 3.14
CA PHE A 162 -12.64 -3.09 3.25
C PHE A 162 -14.07 -2.61 3.53
N LEU A 163 -15.07 -3.20 2.85
CA LEU A 163 -16.48 -2.89 3.09
C LEU A 163 -16.93 -3.34 4.49
N ASP A 164 -16.40 -4.47 4.97
CA ASP A 164 -16.66 -5.00 6.31
C ASP A 164 -16.10 -4.11 7.42
N LEU A 165 -15.04 -3.33 7.16
CA LEU A 165 -14.56 -2.32 8.11
C LEU A 165 -15.66 -1.30 8.44
N ALA A 166 -16.46 -0.91 7.44
CA ALA A 166 -17.61 -0.04 7.65
C ALA A 166 -18.78 -0.80 8.27
N ALA A 167 -19.05 -2.05 7.89
CA ALA A 167 -20.22 -2.77 8.42
C ALA A 167 -20.12 -3.08 9.93
N ASN A 168 -18.91 -3.19 10.49
CA ASN A 168 -18.67 -3.67 11.85
C ASN A 168 -18.43 -2.56 12.91
N PHE A 169 -18.89 -1.32 12.68
CA PHE A 169 -18.71 -0.23 13.66
C PHE A 169 -19.09 -0.57 15.12
N PRO A 170 -20.22 -1.26 15.41
CA PRO A 170 -20.65 -1.48 16.78
C PRO A 170 -19.67 -2.31 17.62
N THR A 171 -18.79 -3.09 16.96
CA THR A 171 -17.80 -3.94 17.60
C THR A 171 -16.38 -3.38 17.50
N GLN A 172 -16.17 -2.33 16.69
CA GLN A 172 -14.86 -1.77 16.44
C GLN A 172 -14.58 -0.55 17.34
N SER A 173 -13.61 -0.69 18.24
CA SER A 173 -13.15 0.38 19.12
C SER A 173 -12.02 1.24 18.54
N ARG A 174 -11.66 1.01 17.27
CA ARG A 174 -10.47 1.61 16.63
C ARG A 174 -10.85 2.75 15.73
N ASP A 175 -10.11 3.84 15.83
CA ASP A 175 -10.19 4.96 14.89
C ASP A 175 -9.62 4.56 13.53
N PHE A 176 -10.13 5.16 12.46
CA PHE A 176 -9.59 4.96 11.12
C PHE A 176 -8.54 6.00 10.81
N LEU A 177 -7.35 5.55 10.41
CA LEU A 177 -6.31 6.40 9.85
C LEU A 177 -6.09 6.04 8.39
N PHE A 178 -6.72 6.80 7.51
CA PHE A 178 -6.52 6.70 6.08
C PHE A 178 -5.26 7.44 5.65
N VAL A 179 -4.45 6.82 4.80
CA VAL A 179 -3.19 7.38 4.31
C VAL A 179 -3.22 7.46 2.79
N ARG A 180 -2.94 8.65 2.25
CA ARG A 180 -2.82 8.88 0.80
C ARG A 180 -1.58 9.69 0.48
N SER A 181 -0.75 9.22 -0.44
CA SER A 181 0.24 10.09 -1.10
C SER A 181 -0.45 10.88 -2.22
N CYS A 182 -0.23 12.19 -2.28
CA CYS A 182 -0.85 13.06 -3.25
C CYS A 182 -0.24 12.80 -4.64
N ALA A 183 -1.06 12.41 -5.63
CA ALA A 183 -0.53 12.12 -6.97
C ALA A 183 -0.17 13.39 -7.75
N CYS A 184 -0.89 14.48 -7.48
CA CYS A 184 -0.70 15.79 -8.09
C CYS A 184 -1.37 16.89 -7.25
N THR A 185 -0.95 18.14 -7.43
CA THR A 185 -1.47 19.30 -6.67
C THR A 185 -2.98 19.48 -6.78
N SER A 186 -3.61 19.07 -7.89
CA SER A 186 -5.07 19.18 -8.03
C SER A 186 -5.86 18.31 -7.06
N GLU A 187 -5.27 17.24 -6.52
CA GLU A 187 -5.90 16.45 -5.46
C GLU A 187 -5.99 17.23 -4.14
N LEU A 188 -5.05 18.15 -3.86
CA LEU A 188 -5.08 18.96 -2.64
C LEU A 188 -6.31 19.87 -2.57
N HIS A 189 -6.71 20.42 -3.72
CA HIS A 189 -7.93 21.22 -3.81
C HIS A 189 -9.20 20.44 -3.52
N ARG A 190 -9.12 19.10 -3.56
CA ARG A 190 -10.26 18.23 -3.35
C ARG A 190 -10.14 17.38 -2.08
N ALA A 191 -9.16 17.67 -1.23
CA ALA A 191 -8.89 16.86 -0.03
C ALA A 191 -10.12 16.80 0.91
N GLU A 192 -10.90 17.87 0.96
CA GLU A 192 -12.12 17.97 1.76
C GLU A 192 -13.23 17.03 1.27
N GLU A 193 -13.40 16.88 -0.04
CA GLU A 193 -14.37 15.98 -0.65
C GLU A 193 -14.01 14.52 -0.36
N LEU A 194 -12.73 14.15 -0.51
CA LEU A 194 -12.26 12.82 -0.14
C LEU A 194 -12.48 12.54 1.35
N TYR A 195 -12.11 13.49 2.21
CA TYR A 195 -12.33 13.37 3.65
C TYR A 195 -13.82 13.19 3.98
N SER A 196 -14.69 14.01 3.37
CA SER A 196 -16.14 13.93 3.55
C SER A 196 -16.71 12.58 3.12
N ALA A 197 -16.24 12.05 1.98
CA ALA A 197 -16.66 10.73 1.49
C ALA A 197 -16.22 9.59 2.43
N LEU A 198 -15.03 9.71 3.03
CA LEU A 198 -14.57 8.76 4.04
C LEU A 198 -15.38 8.88 5.32
N GLU A 199 -15.65 10.09 5.82
CA GLU A 199 -16.51 10.29 7.00
C GLU A 199 -17.93 9.76 6.77
N GLU A 200 -18.55 10.05 5.63
CA GLU A 200 -19.87 9.54 5.31
C GLU A 200 -19.91 8.01 5.32
N ARG A 201 -18.83 7.38 4.85
CA ARG A 201 -18.74 5.92 4.80
C ARG A 201 -18.35 5.28 6.12
N PHE A 202 -17.46 5.90 6.89
CA PHE A 202 -16.77 5.32 8.04
C PHE A 202 -17.16 5.91 9.40
N SER A 203 -18.01 6.95 9.43
CA SER A 203 -18.58 7.51 10.66
C SER A 203 -20.02 7.05 10.85
N CYS A 204 -20.35 6.59 12.06
CA CYS A 204 -21.70 6.17 12.41
C CYS A 204 -22.52 7.35 12.94
N ARG A 205 -23.33 7.98 12.07
CA ARG A 205 -24.26 9.03 12.49
C ARG A 205 -25.29 8.44 13.47
N GLY A 206 -25.27 8.93 14.72
CA GLY A 206 -26.28 8.60 15.73
C GLY A 206 -25.89 7.52 16.74
N GLN A 207 -24.66 7.00 16.70
CA GLN A 207 -24.13 6.16 17.79
C GLN A 207 -23.42 7.01 18.85
N THR A 208 -23.49 6.59 20.11
CA THR A 208 -22.82 7.26 21.24
C THR A 208 -21.30 7.16 21.18
N LYS A 209 -20.76 6.20 20.41
CA LYS A 209 -19.33 6.03 20.17
C LYS A 209 -19.10 5.66 18.71
N SER A 210 -18.85 6.66 17.87
CA SER A 210 -18.36 6.46 16.51
C SER A 210 -16.82 6.47 16.53
N PRO A 211 -16.13 5.61 15.77
CA PRO A 211 -14.70 5.78 15.56
C PRO A 211 -14.44 7.13 14.89
N ARG A 212 -13.30 7.75 15.20
CA ARG A 212 -12.83 8.93 14.49
C ARG A 212 -12.34 8.51 13.11
N VAL A 213 -12.57 9.38 12.13
CA VAL A 213 -12.03 9.21 10.78
C VAL A 213 -10.96 10.27 10.59
N LEU A 214 -9.74 9.80 10.34
CA LEU A 214 -8.58 10.64 10.10
C LEU A 214 -8.06 10.37 8.68
N LEU A 215 -7.67 11.42 7.98
CA LEU A 215 -7.05 11.36 6.65
C LEU A 215 -5.70 12.09 6.69
N ALA A 216 -4.63 11.32 6.54
CA ALA A 216 -3.27 11.84 6.36
C ALA A 216 -2.95 11.92 4.86
N ILE A 217 -2.76 13.15 4.35
CA ILE A 217 -2.30 13.41 2.99
C ILE A 217 -0.81 13.72 3.00
N ILE A 218 -0.04 12.93 2.25
CA ILE A 218 1.41 13.08 2.12
C ILE A 218 1.72 13.76 0.80
N ILE A 219 2.36 14.92 0.86
CA ILE A 219 2.79 15.74 -0.26
C ILE A 219 4.30 15.51 -0.42
N ASP A 220 4.69 14.67 -1.37
CA ASP A 220 6.11 14.43 -1.67
C ASP A 220 6.68 15.46 -2.67
N GLY A 221 7.98 15.37 -2.95
CA GLY A 221 8.68 16.32 -3.82
C GLY A 221 8.97 17.69 -3.19
N GLN A 222 8.87 17.80 -1.87
CA GLN A 222 9.11 19.04 -1.13
C GLN A 222 10.57 19.14 -0.67
N VAL A 223 11.04 20.34 -0.32
CA VAL A 223 12.45 20.55 0.09
C VAL A 223 12.71 20.03 1.51
N GLN A 224 11.68 20.00 2.35
CA GLN A 224 11.80 19.65 3.77
C GLN A 224 10.61 18.82 4.20
N ARG A 225 10.84 18.02 5.23
CA ARG A 225 9.81 17.31 5.97
C ARG A 225 9.09 18.26 6.92
N GLN A 226 7.78 18.41 6.80
CA GLN A 226 6.96 19.24 7.68
C GLN A 226 5.62 18.57 7.98
N GLY A 227 5.16 18.68 9.21
CA GLY A 227 3.89 18.14 9.66
C GLY A 227 3.90 17.85 11.17
N PRO A 228 2.73 17.61 11.79
CA PRO A 228 1.40 17.68 11.18
C PRO A 228 1.01 19.13 10.81
N ILE A 229 0.40 19.30 9.63
CA ILE A 229 -0.24 20.56 9.21
C ILE A 229 -1.74 20.30 9.23
N TYR A 230 -2.45 20.95 10.16
CA TYR A 230 -3.88 20.72 10.38
C TYR A 230 -4.75 21.54 9.45
N HIS A 231 -5.84 20.95 8.99
CA HIS A 231 -6.92 21.71 8.36
C HIS A 231 -7.64 22.58 9.40
N ALA A 232 -7.92 23.84 9.07
CA ALA A 232 -8.46 24.80 10.05
C ALA A 232 -9.88 24.46 10.56
N SER A 233 -10.68 23.76 9.74
CA SER A 233 -12.08 23.43 10.03
C SER A 233 -12.40 21.94 10.09
N LEU A 234 -11.45 21.07 9.68
CA LEU A 234 -11.66 19.63 9.57
C LEU A 234 -10.56 18.93 10.37
N PRO A 235 -10.73 18.72 11.69
CA PRO A 235 -9.66 18.25 12.55
C PRO A 235 -9.10 16.87 12.15
N GLY A 236 -9.91 16.03 11.51
CA GLY A 236 -9.46 14.74 10.99
C GLY A 236 -8.62 14.81 9.71
N LEU A 237 -8.49 15.97 9.05
CA LEU A 237 -7.72 16.14 7.83
C LEU A 237 -6.35 16.77 8.14
N ILE A 238 -5.29 15.99 7.92
CA ILE A 238 -3.91 16.35 8.30
C ILE A 238 -2.99 16.19 7.08
N PHE A 239 -2.10 17.15 6.89
CA PHE A 239 -1.13 17.14 5.80
C PHE A 239 0.29 16.99 6.32
N PHE A 240 1.10 16.30 5.52
CA PHE A 240 2.54 16.12 5.74
C PHE A 240 3.27 16.42 4.43
N THR A 241 4.30 17.24 4.48
CA THR A 241 5.22 17.44 3.35
C THR A 241 6.48 16.64 3.56
N GLN A 242 7.08 16.11 2.50
CA GLN A 242 8.38 15.46 2.56
C GLN A 242 9.11 15.51 1.22
N GLU A 243 10.40 15.23 1.26
CA GLU A 243 11.23 15.06 0.08
C GLU A 243 10.72 13.95 -0.83
N GLN A 244 11.02 14.07 -2.13
CA GLN A 244 10.77 12.98 -3.05
C GLN A 244 11.62 11.79 -2.61
N PRO A 245 11.04 10.60 -2.39
CA PRO A 245 11.83 9.43 -2.08
C PRO A 245 12.79 9.13 -3.23
N SER A 246 14.03 8.75 -2.91
CA SER A 246 14.94 8.22 -3.92
C SER A 246 14.34 6.93 -4.52
N GLU A 247 14.79 6.53 -5.72
CA GLU A 247 14.35 5.25 -6.29
C GLU A 247 14.67 4.07 -5.35
N GLU A 248 15.77 4.15 -4.60
CA GLU A 248 16.16 3.16 -3.62
C GLU A 248 15.16 3.09 -2.45
N ASP A 249 14.79 4.24 -1.87
CA ASP A 249 13.83 4.33 -0.76
C ASP A 249 12.43 3.82 -1.16
N ALA A 250 12.04 4.03 -2.42
CA ALA A 250 10.78 3.55 -2.96
C ALA A 250 10.72 2.02 -3.02
N THR A 251 11.87 1.36 -3.17
CA THR A 251 11.96 -0.12 -3.23
C THR A 251 12.12 -0.79 -1.87
N ASP A 252 12.65 -0.08 -0.86
CA ASP A 252 12.84 -0.60 0.49
C ASP A 252 11.67 -0.28 1.45
N GLY A 253 10.61 0.34 0.92
CA GLY A 253 9.43 0.71 1.69
C GLY A 253 9.70 1.79 2.72
N GLN A 254 10.71 2.63 2.53
CA GLN A 254 10.99 3.77 3.42
C GLN A 254 10.30 5.05 2.95
N ALA A 255 9.82 5.07 1.70
CA ALA A 255 9.35 6.26 1.02
C ALA A 255 8.43 7.16 1.85
N TYR A 256 7.52 6.59 2.64
CA TYR A 256 6.55 7.34 3.45
C TYR A 256 6.58 6.98 4.93
N SER A 257 7.59 6.23 5.40
CA SER A 257 7.63 5.75 6.79
C SER A 257 7.63 6.89 7.80
N TRP A 258 8.34 7.99 7.51
CA TRP A 258 8.35 9.17 8.38
C TRP A 258 6.96 9.80 8.53
N ALA A 259 6.30 10.14 7.43
CA ALA A 259 4.99 10.80 7.47
C ALA A 259 3.91 9.89 8.08
N ILE A 260 3.96 8.58 7.79
CA ILE A 260 3.02 7.61 8.38
C ILE A 260 3.25 7.47 9.88
N ALA A 261 4.50 7.39 10.34
CA ALA A 261 4.79 7.34 11.77
C ALA A 261 4.31 8.62 12.48
N ALA A 262 4.60 9.80 11.91
CA ALA A 262 4.12 11.07 12.44
C ALA A 262 2.57 11.14 12.50
N ALA A 263 1.89 10.68 11.45
CA ALA A 263 0.42 10.59 11.43
C ALA A 263 -0.14 9.65 12.51
N CYS A 264 0.56 8.55 12.81
CA CYS A 264 0.18 7.65 13.90
C CYS A 264 0.30 8.34 15.26
N GLU A 265 1.40 9.07 15.51
CA GLU A 265 1.58 9.82 16.76
C GLU A 265 0.48 10.88 16.93
N THR A 266 0.21 11.68 15.89
CA THR A 266 -0.88 12.67 15.89
C THR A 266 -2.24 12.01 16.19
N ALA A 267 -2.55 10.89 15.54
CA ALA A 267 -3.79 10.17 15.78
C ALA A 267 -3.93 9.68 17.23
N LEU A 268 -2.83 9.26 17.87
CA LEU A 268 -2.84 8.74 19.24
C LEU A 268 -2.95 9.83 20.31
N GLU A 269 -2.39 11.02 20.08
CA GLU A 269 -2.38 12.15 21.02
C GLU A 269 -3.77 12.80 21.20
N GLU A 270 -4.55 12.91 20.12
CA GLU A 270 -5.87 13.55 20.17
C GLU A 270 -6.97 12.71 20.85
N SER A 271 -6.65 11.49 21.26
CA SER A 271 -7.60 10.60 21.95
C SER A 271 -7.54 10.67 23.47
N THR A 272 -6.71 11.55 24.04
CA THR A 272 -6.49 11.68 25.50
C THR A 272 -7.33 12.76 26.19
N GLU A 273 -8.24 13.40 25.46
CA GLU A 273 -9.27 14.31 26.01
C GLU A 273 -10.62 13.60 26.19
#